data_AF-A0A957ZFV5-F1
#
_entry.id   AF-A0A957ZFV5-F1
#
_cell.length_a   1.000
_cell.length_b   1.000
_cell.length_c   1.000
_cell.angle_alpha   90.00
_cell.angle_beta   90.00
_cell.angle_gamma   90.00
#
_symmetry.space_group_name_H-M   'P 1'
#
loop_
_entity.id
_entity.type
_entity.pdbx_description
1 polymer ?
#
loop_
_entity_poly.entity_id
_entity_poly.type
_entity_poly.pdbx_seq_one_letter_code
_entity_poly.pdbx_strand_id
1 'polypeptide(L)'
;MTYAPELPGALALTERLVELGIVAAAGHSAAREEEVAPVIDAGLSHMIHLWSAQSTIVREGPWRKLGLLEVSLAYDDLTAEIICDNRHLPPTLMKLAYKCIGPDRLCAISDATSGAGLPDGAHFRMGGMEYEVCDGVGMLFDRTAFAGSTTLLSQMLPILIH
;
A
#
# COMPACT_ATOMS: atom_id res chain seq x y z
N MET A 1 5.38 3.64 -11.19
CA MET A 1 6.02 4.59 -10.26
C MET A 1 5.00 4.96 -9.22
N THR A 2 5.40 4.96 -7.94
CA THR A 2 4.53 5.38 -6.83
C THR A 2 4.80 6.82 -6.44
N TYR A 3 3.75 7.60 -6.18
CA TYR A 3 3.83 8.95 -5.61
C TYR A 3 2.58 9.26 -4.77
N ALA A 4 2.61 10.39 -4.06
CA ALA A 4 1.51 10.88 -3.25
C ALA A 4 0.66 11.89 -4.07
N PRO A 5 -0.64 11.62 -4.35
CA PRO A 5 -1.46 12.45 -5.24
C PRO A 5 -1.69 13.89 -4.78
N GLU A 6 -1.62 14.17 -3.48
CA GLU A 6 -1.78 15.51 -2.89
C GLU A 6 -0.61 16.45 -3.16
N LEU A 7 0.54 15.91 -3.63
CA LEU A 7 1.74 16.72 -3.80
C LEU A 7 1.68 17.56 -5.10
N PRO A 8 2.25 18.78 -5.10
CA PRO A 8 2.33 19.62 -6.28
C PRO A 8 2.98 18.90 -7.47
N GLY A 9 2.33 18.96 -8.63
CA GLY A 9 2.80 18.33 -9.85
C GLY A 9 2.37 16.88 -10.04
N ALA A 10 1.62 16.28 -9.10
CA ALA A 10 1.09 14.92 -9.22
C ALA A 10 0.34 14.68 -10.54
N LEU A 11 -0.58 15.59 -10.91
CA LEU A 11 -1.34 15.49 -12.16
C LEU A 11 -0.43 15.45 -13.41
N ALA A 12 0.49 16.42 -13.53
CA ALA A 12 1.42 16.48 -14.66
C ALA A 12 2.37 15.27 -14.69
N LEU A 13 2.76 14.75 -13.51
CA LEU A 13 3.52 13.52 -13.40
C LEU A 13 2.71 12.33 -13.92
N THR A 14 1.42 12.22 -13.58
CA THR A 14 0.54 11.15 -14.07
C THR A 14 0.44 11.15 -15.58
N GLU A 15 0.08 12.29 -16.17
CA GLU A 15 -0.01 12.45 -17.62
C GLU A 15 1.29 12.00 -18.28
N ARG A 16 2.43 12.44 -17.72
CA ARG A 16 3.74 12.06 -18.25
C ARG A 16 4.07 10.59 -18.11
N LEU A 17 3.70 9.95 -16.99
CA LEU A 17 3.90 8.51 -16.78
C LEU A 17 3.06 7.71 -17.77
N VAL A 18 1.81 8.11 -17.98
CA VAL A 18 0.88 7.46 -18.93
C VAL A 18 1.39 7.60 -20.37
N GLU A 19 1.83 8.79 -20.79
CA GLU A 19 2.47 9.00 -22.10
C GLU A 19 3.68 8.08 -22.34
N LEU A 20 4.42 7.76 -21.27
CA LEU A 20 5.58 6.89 -21.31
C LEU A 20 5.24 5.39 -21.17
N GLY A 21 3.96 5.05 -21.02
CA GLY A 21 3.52 3.67 -20.78
C GLY A 21 3.93 3.12 -19.41
N ILE A 22 4.19 4.00 -18.44
CA ILE A 22 4.55 3.64 -17.06
C ILE A 22 3.28 3.68 -16.20
N VAL A 23 3.02 2.61 -15.44
CA VAL A 23 1.92 2.58 -14.47
C VAL A 23 2.12 3.66 -13.41
N ALA A 24 1.18 4.60 -13.34
CA ALA A 24 1.07 5.56 -12.25
C ALA A 24 0.37 4.90 -11.06
N ALA A 25 1.02 4.90 -9.91
CA ALA A 25 0.53 4.29 -8.68
C ALA A 25 0.55 5.28 -7.51
N ALA A 26 -0.39 5.13 -6.57
CA ALA A 26 -0.51 6.01 -5.41
C ALA A 26 -0.34 5.27 -4.07
N GLY A 27 0.33 5.92 -3.12
CA GLY A 27 0.53 5.46 -1.74
C GLY A 27 1.49 6.37 -0.99
N HIS A 28 1.75 6.06 0.29
CA HIS A 28 2.47 6.97 1.20
C HIS A 28 1.89 8.39 1.17
N SER A 29 0.58 8.48 1.33
CA SER A 29 -0.18 9.68 0.98
C SER A 29 -1.25 9.97 2.03
N ALA A 30 -1.41 11.26 2.31
CA ALA A 30 -2.45 11.81 3.15
C ALA A 30 -3.68 12.31 2.33
N ALA A 31 -3.70 12.05 1.03
CA ALA A 31 -4.67 12.64 0.09
C ALA A 31 -6.13 12.38 0.48
N ARG A 32 -6.99 13.31 0.10
CA ARG A 32 -8.45 13.18 0.11
C ARG A 32 -8.96 12.89 -1.30
N GLU A 33 -10.20 12.42 -1.41
CA GLU A 33 -10.81 12.09 -2.70
C GLU A 33 -10.73 13.23 -3.72
N GLU A 34 -10.94 14.47 -3.29
CA GLU A 34 -10.82 15.66 -4.14
C GLU A 34 -9.42 15.87 -4.75
N GLU A 35 -8.37 15.33 -4.13
CA GLU A 35 -6.99 15.39 -4.62
C GLU A 35 -6.65 14.17 -5.49
N VAL A 36 -7.33 13.04 -5.30
CA VAL A 36 -7.05 11.79 -6.03
C VAL A 36 -7.86 11.70 -7.33
N ALA A 37 -9.13 12.13 -7.32
CA ALA A 37 -10.04 11.98 -8.47
C ALA A 37 -9.49 12.59 -9.78
N PRO A 38 -8.92 13.82 -9.81
CA PRO A 38 -8.35 14.37 -11.05
C PRO A 38 -7.17 13.55 -11.59
N VAL A 39 -6.46 12.87 -10.69
CA VAL A 39 -5.27 12.07 -11.02
C VAL A 39 -5.68 10.70 -11.56
N ILE A 40 -6.80 10.15 -11.06
CA ILE A 40 -7.47 8.97 -11.66
C ILE A 40 -7.91 9.31 -13.08
N ASP A 41 -8.58 10.45 -13.28
CA ASP A 41 -9.01 10.91 -14.61
C ASP A 41 -7.84 11.05 -15.60
N ALA A 42 -6.64 11.38 -15.10
CA ALA A 42 -5.41 11.46 -15.88
C ALA A 42 -4.68 10.13 -16.09
N GLY A 43 -5.15 9.04 -15.49
CA GLY A 43 -4.64 7.67 -15.70
C GLY A 43 -3.88 7.04 -14.54
N LEU A 44 -3.99 7.58 -13.32
CA LEU A 44 -3.64 6.82 -12.10
C LEU A 44 -4.48 5.54 -12.05
N SER A 45 -3.81 4.39 -11.97
CA SER A 45 -4.47 3.08 -12.18
C SER A 45 -4.11 2.03 -11.13
N HIS A 46 -3.26 2.36 -10.16
CA HIS A 46 -2.80 1.42 -9.14
C HIS A 46 -2.66 2.04 -7.75
N MET A 47 -2.99 1.28 -6.71
CA MET A 47 -2.87 1.67 -5.30
C MET A 47 -1.93 0.71 -4.58
N ILE A 48 -0.88 1.24 -3.95
CA ILE A 48 0.13 0.41 -3.31
C ILE A 48 -0.25 0.03 -1.87
N HIS A 49 0.26 -1.13 -1.44
CA HIS A 49 0.17 -1.77 -0.12
C HIS A 49 -0.92 -1.24 0.82
N LEU A 50 -2.19 -1.52 0.52
CA LEU A 50 -3.34 -0.95 1.22
C LEU A 50 -3.22 -0.98 2.75
N TRP A 51 -3.75 0.05 3.40
CA TRP A 51 -3.64 0.38 4.83
C TRP A 51 -2.25 0.82 5.30
N SER A 52 -1.17 0.60 4.53
CA SER A 52 0.19 0.96 4.93
C SER A 52 0.51 2.39 4.51
N ALA A 53 0.62 3.31 5.49
CA ALA A 53 0.92 4.73 5.26
C ALA A 53 -0.07 5.43 4.30
N GLN A 54 -1.37 5.17 4.46
CA GLN A 54 -2.44 5.81 3.68
C GLN A 54 -3.41 6.57 4.59
N SER A 55 -3.99 7.66 4.08
CA SER A 55 -5.14 8.30 4.71
C SER A 55 -6.38 7.40 4.69
N THR A 56 -7.17 7.49 5.75
CA THR A 56 -8.46 6.82 5.89
C THR A 56 -9.58 7.85 6.04
N ILE A 57 -10.81 7.34 6.05
CA ILE A 57 -12.01 8.13 6.22
C ILE A 57 -11.96 8.90 7.54
N VAL A 58 -12.28 10.18 7.47
CA VAL A 58 -12.43 11.06 8.63
C VAL A 58 -13.79 11.72 8.64
N ARG A 59 -14.14 12.29 9.79
CA ARG A 59 -15.31 13.15 9.95
C ARG A 59 -14.85 14.60 10.09
N GLU A 60 -15.29 15.45 9.17
CA GLU A 60 -15.10 16.90 9.24
C GLU A 60 -16.47 17.58 9.39
N GLY A 61 -16.74 18.12 10.59
CA GLY A 61 -18.07 18.59 10.93
C GLY A 61 -19.12 17.46 10.87
N PRO A 62 -20.26 17.61 10.16
CA PRO A 62 -21.22 16.53 9.98
C PRO A 62 -20.85 15.55 8.86
N TRP A 63 -19.88 15.89 8.01
CA TRP A 63 -19.62 15.18 6.75
C TRP A 63 -18.56 14.08 6.90
N ARG A 64 -18.62 13.08 6.01
CA ARG A 64 -17.56 12.07 5.84
C ARG A 64 -16.67 12.49 4.68
N LYS A 65 -15.37 12.39 4.89
CA LYS A 65 -14.33 12.70 3.90
C LYS A 65 -13.50 11.45 3.69
N LEU A 66 -13.49 10.93 2.46
CA LEU A 66 -12.75 9.73 2.11
C LEU A 66 -11.24 10.01 2.11
N GLY A 67 -10.47 9.03 2.55
CA GLY A 67 -9.03 9.00 2.33
C GLY A 67 -8.68 8.17 1.10
N LEU A 68 -7.38 8.01 0.86
CA LEU A 68 -6.86 7.19 -0.23
C LEU A 68 -7.32 5.74 -0.12
N LEU A 69 -7.42 5.20 1.11
CA LEU A 69 -7.90 3.84 1.34
C LEU A 69 -9.31 3.64 0.81
N GLU A 70 -10.26 4.51 1.16
CA GLU A 70 -11.64 4.33 0.72
C GLU A 70 -11.82 4.55 -0.77
N VAL A 71 -11.05 5.47 -1.37
CA VAL A 71 -10.99 5.63 -2.84
C VAL A 71 -10.51 4.33 -3.49
N SER A 72 -9.45 3.71 -2.96
CA SER A 72 -8.90 2.44 -3.46
C SER A 72 -9.92 1.30 -3.43
N LEU A 73 -10.81 1.28 -2.43
CA LEU A 73 -11.83 0.24 -2.26
C LEU A 73 -13.10 0.50 -3.09
N ALA A 74 -13.36 1.75 -3.47
CA ALA A 74 -14.63 2.16 -4.08
C ALA A 74 -14.56 2.37 -5.60
N TYR A 75 -13.39 2.68 -6.16
CA TYR A 75 -13.24 3.00 -7.57
C TYR A 75 -12.92 1.75 -8.39
N ASP A 76 -13.69 1.50 -9.45
CA ASP A 76 -13.59 0.27 -10.25
C ASP A 76 -12.42 0.26 -11.26
N ASP A 77 -11.89 1.43 -11.59
CA ASP A 77 -10.78 1.60 -12.54
C ASP A 77 -9.40 1.38 -11.90
N LEU A 78 -9.35 1.11 -10.59
CA LEU A 78 -8.12 0.94 -9.84
C LEU A 78 -7.82 -0.54 -9.59
N THR A 79 -6.56 -0.90 -9.80
CA THR A 79 -5.98 -2.09 -9.18
C THR A 79 -5.34 -1.72 -7.85
N ALA A 80 -5.18 -2.67 -6.94
CA ALA A 80 -4.56 -2.42 -5.66
C ALA A 80 -3.77 -3.63 -5.17
N GLU A 81 -2.80 -3.41 -4.31
CA GLU A 81 -2.00 -4.48 -3.73
C GLU A 81 -2.07 -4.52 -2.20
N ILE A 82 -1.93 -5.72 -1.64
CA ILE A 82 -1.90 -5.96 -0.19
C ILE A 82 -0.72 -6.85 0.20
N ILE A 83 -0.20 -6.66 1.41
CA ILE A 83 0.85 -7.49 2.00
C ILE A 83 0.20 -8.59 2.84
N CYS A 84 0.30 -9.84 2.38
CA CYS A 84 -0.44 -10.98 2.91
C CYS A 84 0.35 -11.78 3.95
N ASP A 85 1.00 -11.10 4.89
CA ASP A 85 1.86 -11.73 5.90
C ASP A 85 1.20 -11.89 7.27
N ASN A 86 -0.09 -11.59 7.46
CA ASN A 86 -0.78 -11.58 8.76
C ASN A 86 -0.28 -10.53 9.78
N ARG A 87 0.74 -9.73 9.44
CA ARG A 87 1.30 -8.70 10.33
C ARG A 87 0.94 -7.31 9.84
N HIS A 88 1.13 -7.03 8.55
CA HIS A 88 0.65 -5.80 7.92
C HIS A 88 -0.87 -5.73 7.93
N LEU A 89 -1.54 -6.87 7.68
CA LEU A 89 -2.99 -6.97 7.69
C LEU A 89 -3.44 -8.20 8.48
N PRO A 90 -4.44 -8.10 9.37
CA PRO A 90 -5.15 -9.27 9.85
C PRO A 90 -5.99 -9.89 8.72
N PRO A 91 -6.32 -11.20 8.77
CA PRO A 91 -7.12 -11.88 7.75
C PRO A 91 -8.43 -11.18 7.40
N THR A 92 -9.08 -10.53 8.39
CA THR A 92 -10.33 -9.80 8.17
C THR A 92 -10.17 -8.61 7.22
N LEU A 93 -9.04 -7.89 7.23
CA LEU A 93 -8.78 -6.80 6.29
C LEU A 93 -8.44 -7.32 4.89
N MET A 94 -7.69 -8.42 4.78
CA MET A 94 -7.45 -9.08 3.50
C MET A 94 -8.78 -9.51 2.85
N LYS A 95 -9.69 -10.10 3.64
CA LYS A 95 -11.02 -10.49 3.20
C LYS A 95 -11.87 -9.28 2.79
N LEU A 96 -11.73 -8.14 3.47
CA LEU A 96 -12.40 -6.90 3.08
C LEU A 96 -11.89 -6.40 1.73
N ALA A 97 -10.57 -6.32 1.53
CA ALA A 97 -9.96 -5.94 0.25
C ALA A 97 -10.48 -6.84 -0.88
N TYR A 98 -10.45 -8.16 -0.67
CA TYR A 98 -10.93 -9.13 -1.65
C TYR A 98 -12.40 -8.91 -2.04
N LYS A 99 -13.27 -8.62 -1.06
CA LYS A 99 -14.68 -8.38 -1.31
C LYS A 99 -14.97 -7.09 -2.06
N CYS A 100 -14.21 -6.03 -1.79
CA CYS A 100 -14.41 -4.72 -2.40
C CYS A 100 -13.80 -4.63 -3.80
N ILE A 101 -12.55 -5.08 -3.94
CA ILE A 101 -11.78 -4.89 -5.18
C ILE A 101 -11.99 -6.05 -6.16
N GLY A 102 -12.15 -7.26 -5.63
CA GLY A 102 -12.30 -8.49 -6.41
C GLY A 102 -10.96 -9.11 -6.85
N PRO A 103 -11.00 -10.38 -7.26
CA PRO A 103 -9.79 -11.16 -7.57
C PRO A 103 -9.02 -10.67 -8.80
N ASP A 104 -9.68 -10.00 -9.75
CA ASP A 104 -9.06 -9.55 -11.00
C ASP A 104 -8.24 -8.25 -10.83
N ARG A 105 -8.49 -7.50 -9.75
CA ARG A 105 -7.87 -6.19 -9.48
C ARG A 105 -7.02 -6.14 -8.21
N LEU A 106 -7.12 -7.15 -7.35
CA LEU A 106 -6.36 -7.25 -6.12
C LEU A 106 -5.10 -8.09 -6.30
N CYS A 107 -3.94 -7.51 -6.04
CA CYS A 107 -2.65 -8.17 -6.11
C CYS A 107 -2.13 -8.50 -4.69
N ALA A 108 -1.60 -9.71 -4.50
CA ALA A 108 -0.82 -10.04 -3.31
C ALA A 108 0.66 -9.76 -3.58
N ILE A 109 1.27 -8.93 -2.74
CA ILE A 109 2.70 -8.61 -2.82
C ILE A 109 3.42 -8.99 -1.54
N SER A 110 4.75 -9.08 -1.63
CA SER A 110 5.57 -9.32 -0.46
C SER A 110 5.97 -8.05 0.28
N ASP A 111 6.19 -6.95 -0.44
CA ASP A 111 6.93 -5.78 0.05
C ASP A 111 8.19 -6.18 0.86
N ALA A 112 8.87 -7.25 0.39
CA ALA A 112 9.95 -7.86 1.12
C ALA A 112 11.21 -6.99 1.08
N THR A 113 11.85 -6.85 2.23
CA THR A 113 13.12 -6.12 2.37
C THR A 113 14.33 -7.03 2.29
N SER A 114 15.53 -6.45 2.41
CA SER A 114 16.78 -7.22 2.53
C SER A 114 16.87 -8.06 3.82
N GLY A 115 15.94 -7.87 4.77
CA GLY A 115 15.79 -8.76 5.92
C GLY A 115 15.06 -10.07 5.61
N ALA A 116 14.47 -10.22 4.41
CA ALA A 116 13.71 -11.41 4.07
C ALA A 116 14.57 -12.69 4.07
N GLY A 117 14.07 -13.72 4.75
CA GLY A 117 14.78 -15.00 4.91
C GLY A 117 15.90 -14.99 5.96
N LEU A 118 16.19 -13.85 6.60
CA LEU A 118 17.06 -13.81 7.77
C LEU A 118 16.31 -14.31 9.03
N PRO A 119 17.03 -14.83 10.04
CA PRO A 119 16.41 -15.24 11.29
C PRO A 119 15.89 -14.04 12.10
N ASP A 120 14.94 -14.31 13.00
CA ASP A 120 14.45 -13.33 13.97
C ASP A 120 15.61 -12.75 14.81
N GLY A 121 15.57 -11.44 15.07
CA GLY A 121 16.65 -10.68 15.71
C GLY A 121 17.82 -10.30 14.78
N ALA A 122 17.82 -10.71 13.51
CA ALA A 122 18.82 -10.24 12.55
C ALA A 122 18.63 -8.74 12.25
N HIS A 123 19.73 -8.01 12.02
CA HIS A 123 19.68 -6.61 11.63
C HIS A 123 19.96 -6.45 10.14
N PHE A 124 19.31 -5.48 9.50
CA PHE A 124 19.54 -5.11 8.11
C PHE A 124 19.39 -3.60 7.91
N ARG A 125 19.92 -3.10 6.79
CA ARG A 125 19.89 -1.67 6.46
C ARG A 125 19.12 -1.42 5.17
N MET A 126 18.30 -0.39 5.17
CA MET A 126 17.54 0.09 4.01
C MET A 126 17.29 1.59 4.16
N GLY A 127 17.40 2.37 3.07
CA GLY A 127 17.12 3.81 3.11
C GLY A 127 17.98 4.61 4.11
N GLY A 128 19.19 4.14 4.43
CA GLY A 128 20.08 4.78 5.41
C GLY A 128 19.76 4.49 6.89
N MET A 129 18.64 3.82 7.17
CA MET A 129 18.25 3.36 8.49
C MET A 129 18.61 1.88 8.70
N GLU A 130 18.59 1.45 9.97
CA GLU A 130 18.79 0.07 10.38
C GLU A 130 17.53 -0.44 11.08
N TYR A 131 17.22 -1.70 10.83
CA TYR A 131 16.00 -2.37 11.27
C TYR A 131 16.33 -3.76 11.80
N GLU A 132 15.45 -4.26 12.67
CA GLU A 132 15.50 -5.60 13.22
C GLU A 132 14.43 -6.47 12.55
N VAL A 133 14.78 -7.70 12.18
CA VAL A 133 13.82 -8.71 11.76
C VAL A 133 13.07 -9.19 13.01
N CYS A 134 11.76 -8.97 13.06
CA CYS A 134 10.92 -9.37 14.20
C CYS A 134 9.58 -9.91 13.71
N ASP A 135 9.28 -11.16 14.06
CA ASP A 135 8.06 -11.87 13.66
C ASP A 135 7.80 -11.75 12.15
N GLY A 136 8.83 -11.93 11.33
CA GLY A 136 8.77 -11.86 9.87
C GLY A 136 8.31 -10.51 9.27
N VAL A 137 8.48 -9.41 10.01
CA VAL A 137 8.50 -8.04 9.48
C VAL A 137 9.83 -7.36 9.78
N GLY A 138 10.18 -6.34 8.99
CA GLY A 138 11.24 -5.40 9.35
C GLY A 138 10.69 -4.39 10.35
N MET A 139 11.35 -4.17 11.47
CA MET A 139 10.84 -3.30 12.53
C MET A 139 11.88 -2.26 12.94
N LEU A 140 11.42 -1.03 13.17
CA LEU A 140 12.24 -0.04 13.88
C LEU A 140 12.56 -0.53 15.29
N PHE A 141 13.75 -0.20 15.80
CA PHE A 141 14.17 -0.61 17.15
C PHE A 141 13.26 -0.08 18.26
N ASP A 142 12.60 1.07 18.04
CA ASP A 142 11.63 1.65 18.97
C ASP A 142 10.21 1.08 18.82
N ARG A 143 10.02 0.13 17.89
CA ARG A 143 8.76 -0.58 17.65
C ARG A 143 7.61 0.32 17.19
N THR A 144 7.91 1.52 16.69
CA THR A 144 6.89 2.50 16.25
C THR A 144 6.33 2.23 14.86
N ALA A 145 7.10 1.58 13.99
CA ALA A 145 6.68 1.28 12.62
C ALA A 145 7.35 0.03 12.05
N PHE A 146 6.69 -0.55 11.05
CA PHE A 146 7.28 -1.55 10.18
C PHE A 146 8.08 -0.89 9.05
N ALA A 147 9.02 -1.65 8.52
CA ALA A 147 9.84 -1.31 7.37
C ALA A 147 9.80 -2.49 6.40
N GLY A 148 8.65 -2.67 5.76
CA GLY A 148 8.35 -3.78 4.85
C GLY A 148 8.26 -5.14 5.54
N SER A 149 7.98 -6.17 4.75
CA SER A 149 7.95 -7.55 5.22
C SER A 149 9.34 -8.19 5.20
N THR A 150 9.53 -9.23 6.00
CA THR A 150 10.66 -10.16 5.89
C THR A 150 10.18 -11.59 5.67
N THR A 151 8.87 -11.76 5.49
CA THR A 151 8.22 -13.02 5.13
C THR A 151 8.35 -13.23 3.61
N LEU A 152 8.64 -14.46 3.19
CA LEU A 152 8.77 -14.78 1.77
C LEU A 152 7.38 -14.89 1.12
N LEU A 153 7.26 -14.48 -0.15
CA LEU A 153 5.99 -14.58 -0.89
C LEU A 153 5.40 -16.00 -0.87
N SER A 154 6.23 -17.03 -0.94
CA SER A 154 5.82 -18.44 -0.86
C SER A 154 5.11 -18.79 0.45
N GLN A 155 5.38 -18.07 1.54
CA GLN A 155 4.74 -18.23 2.84
C GLN A 155 3.46 -17.40 2.97
N MET A 156 3.31 -16.36 2.15
CA MET A 156 2.12 -15.50 2.13
C MET A 156 0.96 -16.11 1.31
N LEU A 157 1.28 -16.80 0.20
CA LEU A 157 0.25 -17.38 -0.68
C LEU A 157 -0.75 -18.29 0.06
N PRO A 158 -0.35 -19.21 0.96
CA PRO A 158 -1.30 -20.02 1.72
C PRO A 158 -2.25 -19.21 2.61
N ILE A 159 -1.83 -18.03 3.09
CA ILE A 159 -2.65 -17.16 3.95
C ILE A 159 -3.82 -16.58 3.15
N LEU A 160 -3.62 -16.26 1.88
CA LEU A 160 -4.64 -15.65 1.01
C LEU A 160 -5.76 -16.63 0.61
N ILE A 161 -5.49 -17.94 0.61
CA ILE A 161 -6.40 -18.97 0.09
C ILE A 161 -7.45 -19.41 1.16
N HIS A 162 -7.41 -18.83 2.36
CA HIS A 162 -8.25 -19.18 3.52
C HIS A 162 -9.06 -17.99 4.04
#